data_AF-A0A0F9RKJ0-F1
#
_entry.id   AF-A0A0F9RKJ0-F1
#
_cell.length_a   1.000
_cell.length_b   1.000
_cell.length_c   1.000
_cell.angle_alpha   90.00
_cell.angle_beta   90.00
_cell.angle_gamma   90.00
#
_symmetry.space_group_name_H-M   'P 1'
#
loop_
_entity.id
_entity.type
_entity.pdbx_description
1 polymer ?
#
loop_
_entity_poly.entity_id
_entity_poly.type
_entity_poly.pdbx_seq_one_letter_code
_entity_poly.pdbx_strand_id
1 'polypeptide(L)'
;MRGRITTVKSTDDRVELIAKNIQKGRVDASIHTFAALALAQRCGDSWCVEPRDWAGEVQQIGSAIKNSVRYTLDTYNIDTYRTPQRTLQMAIGDCDDMAALGGAVLQAVGYPIMIKVIQMSGQADFHHIYLMVGLPPHDPRNWIAFDPTQDIAVGAEPAGIIDSRLYEVK
;
A
#
# COMPACT_ATOMS: atom_id res chain seq x y z
N MET A 1 -7.83 25.50 7.31
CA MET A 1 -7.74 24.79 6.00
C MET A 1 -9.15 24.37 5.62
N ARG A 2 -9.65 24.69 4.41
CA ARG A 2 -10.90 24.10 3.91
C ARG A 2 -10.60 22.67 3.45
N GLY A 3 -11.35 21.69 3.95
CA GLY A 3 -11.32 20.33 3.40
C GLY A 3 -11.69 20.39 1.92
N ARG A 4 -10.93 19.71 1.06
CA ARG A 4 -11.26 19.60 -0.36
C ARG A 4 -12.15 18.37 -0.52
N ILE A 5 -13.41 18.60 -0.85
CA ILE A 5 -14.33 17.52 -1.22
C ILE A 5 -14.06 17.22 -2.70
N THR A 6 -13.65 15.98 -3.00
CA THR A 6 -13.53 15.47 -4.37
C THR A 6 -14.67 14.48 -4.58
N THR A 7 -15.38 14.60 -5.70
CA THR A 7 -16.40 13.62 -6.08
C THR A 7 -15.71 12.39 -6.68
N VAL A 8 -15.87 11.24 -6.05
CA VAL A 8 -15.46 9.92 -6.56
C VAL A 8 -16.74 9.20 -6.97
N LYS A 9 -16.87 8.81 -8.24
CA LYS A 9 -18.11 8.22 -8.80
C LYS A 9 -17.94 6.78 -9.25
N SER A 10 -16.71 6.30 -9.35
CA SER A 10 -16.38 4.99 -9.90
C SER A 10 -15.16 4.39 -9.20
N THR A 11 -14.98 3.07 -9.37
CA THR A 11 -13.74 2.39 -8.95
C THR A 11 -12.51 2.99 -9.63
N ASP A 12 -12.63 3.44 -10.87
CA ASP A 12 -11.51 4.03 -11.61
C ASP A 12 -11.12 5.41 -11.04
N ASP A 13 -12.11 6.23 -10.66
CA ASP A 13 -11.88 7.53 -9.99
C ASP A 13 -11.15 7.33 -8.64
N ARG A 14 -11.57 6.30 -7.89
CA ARG A 14 -10.96 5.88 -6.62
C ARG A 14 -9.49 5.49 -6.82
N VAL A 15 -9.24 4.61 -7.79
CA VAL A 15 -7.87 4.16 -8.12
C VAL A 15 -7.00 5.32 -8.60
N GLU A 16 -7.52 6.23 -9.42
CA GLU A 16 -6.77 7.41 -9.88
C GLU A 16 -6.35 8.31 -8.71
N LEU A 17 -7.25 8.51 -7.73
CA LEU A 17 -6.96 9.29 -6.54
C LEU A 17 -5.86 8.64 -5.67
N ILE A 18 -5.92 7.31 -5.51
CA ILE A 18 -4.92 6.53 -4.77
C ILE A 18 -3.57 6.56 -5.49
N ALA A 19 -3.55 6.34 -6.81
CA ALA A 19 -2.35 6.44 -7.64
C ALA A 19 -1.69 7.83 -7.52
N LYS A 20 -2.49 8.89 -7.54
CA LYS A 20 -2.01 10.27 -7.32
C LYS A 20 -1.43 10.48 -5.92
N ASN A 21 -2.04 9.88 -4.90
CA ASN A 21 -1.54 9.93 -3.53
C ASN A 21 -0.21 9.18 -3.40
N ILE A 22 -0.08 8.01 -4.06
CA ILE A 22 1.18 7.25 -4.15
C ILE A 22 2.27 8.09 -4.82
N GLN A 23 2.01 8.65 -6.01
CA GLN A 23 2.96 9.45 -6.77
C GLN A 23 3.47 10.67 -5.98
N LYS A 24 2.60 11.32 -5.22
CA LYS A 24 2.99 12.44 -4.34
C LYS A 24 3.81 11.96 -3.14
N GLY A 25 3.40 10.84 -2.54
CA GLY A 25 4.06 10.30 -1.34
C GLY A 25 5.43 9.72 -1.63
N ARG A 26 5.68 9.14 -2.81
CA ARG A 26 6.95 8.46 -3.14
C ARG A 26 8.19 9.36 -3.11
N VAL A 27 8.00 10.68 -3.14
CA VAL A 27 9.07 11.69 -3.07
C VAL A 27 9.02 12.51 -1.76
N ASP A 28 8.13 12.17 -0.83
CA ASP A 28 7.99 12.88 0.44
C ASP A 28 9.05 12.41 1.44
N ALA A 29 9.72 13.35 2.10
CA ALA A 29 10.81 13.06 3.02
C ALA A 29 10.40 12.19 4.21
N SER A 30 9.15 12.31 4.70
CA SER A 30 8.66 11.48 5.80
C SER A 30 8.45 10.03 5.37
N ILE A 31 8.07 9.80 4.11
CA ILE A 31 7.93 8.47 3.52
C ILE A 31 9.31 7.83 3.32
N HIS A 32 10.29 8.58 2.79
CA HIS A 32 11.67 8.11 2.71
C HIS A 32 12.26 7.77 4.09
N THR A 33 12.01 8.64 5.09
CA THR A 33 12.47 8.40 6.47
C THR A 33 11.86 7.13 7.03
N PHE A 34 10.55 6.92 6.85
CA PHE A 34 9.88 5.70 7.28
C PHE A 34 10.46 4.45 6.61
N ALA A 35 10.64 4.48 5.28
CA ALA A 35 11.22 3.37 4.53
C ALA A 35 12.64 3.03 5.02
N ALA A 36 13.46 4.05 5.26
CA ALA A 36 14.82 3.88 5.78
C ALA A 36 14.81 3.25 7.19
N LEU A 37 13.93 3.69 8.09
CA LEU A 37 13.81 3.10 9.44
C LEU A 37 13.28 1.66 9.41
N ALA A 38 12.44 1.31 8.42
CA ALA A 38 11.94 -0.05 8.26
C ALA A 38 13.05 -1.01 7.79
N LEU A 39 13.87 -0.59 6.82
CA LEU A 39 14.87 -1.45 6.16
C LEU A 39 16.26 -1.41 6.82
N ALA A 40 16.68 -0.29 7.41
CA ALA A 40 18.01 -0.13 8.00
C ALA A 40 18.13 -0.75 9.42
N GLN A 41 17.27 -1.71 9.76
CA GLN A 41 17.32 -2.40 11.05
C GLN A 41 18.52 -3.35 11.09
N ARG A 42 19.24 -3.33 12.22
CA ARG A 42 20.44 -4.12 12.45
C ARG A 42 20.12 -5.34 13.31
N CYS A 43 20.56 -6.51 12.87
CA CYS A 43 20.41 -7.78 13.58
C CYS A 43 21.81 -8.31 13.93
N GLY A 44 22.37 -7.78 15.02
CA GLY A 44 23.77 -8.00 15.38
C GLY A 44 24.72 -7.29 14.42
N ASP A 45 25.61 -8.05 13.79
CA ASP A 45 26.63 -7.52 12.89
C ASP A 45 26.15 -7.37 11.43
N SER A 46 24.94 -7.86 11.10
CA SER A 46 24.35 -7.78 9.76
C SER A 46 23.05 -6.96 9.73
N TRP A 47 22.46 -6.82 8.54
CA TRP A 47 21.14 -6.24 8.37
C TRP A 47 20.08 -7.29 8.72
N CYS A 48 18.95 -6.86 9.29
CA CYS A 48 17.83 -7.77 9.55
C CYS A 48 17.22 -8.32 8.25
N VAL A 49 17.29 -7.53 7.18
CA VAL A 49 17.01 -7.95 5.81
C VAL A 49 18.24 -7.62 4.98
N GLU A 50 18.80 -8.63 4.32
CA GLU A 50 20.00 -8.43 3.52
C GLU A 50 19.71 -7.61 2.26
N PRO A 51 20.63 -6.73 1.83
CA PRO A 51 20.45 -5.97 0.60
C PRO A 51 20.20 -6.89 -0.58
N ARG A 52 19.18 -6.59 -1.38
CA ARG A 52 18.73 -7.40 -2.53
C ARG A 52 17.94 -8.66 -2.19
N ASP A 53 17.63 -8.90 -0.92
CA ASP A 53 16.53 -9.79 -0.57
C ASP A 53 15.19 -9.08 -0.82
N TRP A 54 14.80 -9.01 -2.10
CA TRP A 54 13.65 -8.20 -2.50
C TRP A 54 12.34 -8.65 -1.86
N ALA A 55 12.17 -9.95 -1.63
CA ALA A 55 10.98 -10.46 -0.95
C ALA A 55 11.01 -10.10 0.55
N GLY A 56 12.18 -10.26 1.19
CA GLY A 56 12.39 -9.86 2.59
C GLY A 56 12.18 -8.37 2.82
N GLU A 57 12.65 -7.51 1.91
CA GLU A 57 12.47 -6.06 1.99
C GLU A 57 10.98 -5.67 1.94
N VAL A 58 10.21 -6.26 1.00
CA VAL A 58 8.76 -6.03 0.89
C VAL A 58 8.02 -6.56 2.12
N GLN A 59 8.41 -7.73 2.64
CA GLN A 59 7.84 -8.28 3.87
C GLN A 59 8.10 -7.39 5.09
N GLN A 60 9.31 -6.87 5.22
CA GLN A 60 9.72 -5.98 6.31
C GLN A 60 8.97 -4.63 6.24
N ILE A 61 8.83 -4.05 5.04
CA ILE A 61 8.01 -2.85 4.83
C ILE A 61 6.55 -3.11 5.22
N GLY A 62 5.97 -4.23 4.78
CA GLY A 62 4.59 -4.59 5.10
C GLY A 62 4.38 -4.70 6.62
N SER A 63 5.33 -5.33 7.31
CA SER A 63 5.31 -5.50 8.76
C SER A 63 5.47 -4.17 9.48
N ALA A 64 6.36 -3.30 9.02
CA ALA A 64 6.54 -1.95 9.57
C ALA A 64 5.26 -1.11 9.45
N ILE A 65 4.55 -1.18 8.31
CA ILE A 65 3.28 -0.47 8.10
C ILE A 65 2.20 -1.03 9.03
N LYS A 66 2.01 -2.36 9.07
CA LYS A 66 1.05 -3.03 9.96
C LYS A 66 1.24 -2.64 11.42
N ASN A 67 2.49 -2.49 11.87
CA ASN A 67 2.82 -2.11 13.24
C ASN A 67 2.70 -0.61 13.51
N SER A 68 2.66 0.23 12.48
CA SER A 68 2.65 1.69 12.61
C SER A 68 1.28 2.33 12.33
N VAL A 69 0.38 1.62 11.64
CA VAL A 69 -0.92 2.14 11.22
C VAL A 69 -2.01 1.14 11.59
N ARG A 70 -2.96 1.57 12.42
CA ARG A 70 -4.11 0.76 12.83
C ARG A 70 -5.23 0.86 11.80
N TYR A 71 -5.70 -0.27 11.29
CA TYR A 71 -6.88 -0.31 10.44
C TYR A 71 -8.09 0.34 11.13
N THR A 72 -8.71 1.31 10.48
CA THR A 72 -9.90 2.02 10.97
C THR A 72 -10.79 2.38 9.78
N LEU A 73 -12.10 2.22 9.94
CA LEU A 73 -13.08 2.59 8.93
C LEU A 73 -13.03 4.10 8.62
N ASP A 74 -13.56 4.42 7.46
CA ASP A 74 -13.81 5.79 7.04
C ASP A 74 -14.76 6.55 7.96
N THR A 75 -14.80 7.87 7.75
CA THR A 75 -15.75 8.73 8.45
C THR A 75 -17.16 8.26 8.11
N TYR A 76 -18.06 8.22 9.10
CA TYR A 76 -19.42 7.73 8.89
C TYR A 76 -20.10 8.40 7.68
N ASN A 77 -20.49 7.57 6.70
CA ASN A 77 -21.09 7.96 5.41
C ASN A 77 -20.24 8.85 4.50
N ILE A 78 -18.91 8.86 4.67
CA ILE A 78 -17.99 9.65 3.84
C ILE A 78 -16.71 8.84 3.60
N ASP A 79 -16.47 8.47 2.34
CA ASP A 79 -15.19 7.90 1.93
C ASP A 79 -14.06 8.94 2.10
N THR A 80 -12.97 8.56 2.77
CA THR A 80 -11.83 9.44 3.00
C THR A 80 -10.56 8.89 2.38
N TYR A 81 -9.90 9.74 1.59
CA TYR A 81 -8.67 9.37 0.89
C TYR A 81 -7.52 10.23 1.40
N ARG A 82 -6.81 9.73 2.41
CA ARG A 82 -5.70 10.44 3.05
C ARG A 82 -4.43 10.32 2.21
N THR A 83 -3.56 11.33 2.33
CA THR A 83 -2.22 11.23 1.74
C THR A 83 -1.37 10.27 2.56
N PRO A 84 -0.36 9.61 1.96
CA PRO A 84 0.55 8.70 2.68
C PRO A 84 1.16 9.34 3.94
N GLN A 85 1.62 10.59 3.82
CA GLN A 85 2.15 11.37 4.93
C GLN A 85 1.12 11.52 6.07
N ARG A 86 -0.16 11.79 5.75
CA ARG A 86 -1.22 11.95 6.74
C ARG A 86 -1.59 10.63 7.40
N THR A 87 -1.68 9.54 6.63
CA THR A 87 -1.90 8.18 7.16
C THR A 87 -0.81 7.83 8.18
N LEU A 88 0.46 8.09 7.85
CA LEU A 88 1.58 7.85 8.76
C LEU A 88 1.53 8.73 10.01
N GLN A 89 1.23 10.02 9.87
CA GLN A 89 1.13 10.94 11.01
C GLN A 89 -0.02 10.60 11.97
N MET A 90 -1.14 10.13 11.43
CA MET A 90 -2.34 9.81 12.22
C MET A 90 -2.31 8.40 12.78
N ALA A 91 -1.45 7.51 12.27
CA ALA A 91 -1.36 6.11 12.64
C ALA A 91 -2.69 5.34 12.51
N ILE A 92 -3.59 5.81 11.66
CA ILE A 92 -4.87 5.17 11.32
C ILE A 92 -5.15 5.32 9.84
N GLY A 93 -5.83 4.34 9.25
CA GLY A 93 -6.29 4.34 7.87
C GLY A 93 -7.08 3.09 7.54
N ASP A 94 -7.80 3.11 6.42
CA ASP A 94 -8.53 1.96 5.89
C ASP A 94 -7.72 1.26 4.77
N CYS A 95 -8.38 0.46 3.92
CA CYS A 95 -7.74 -0.19 2.78
C CYS A 95 -7.15 0.80 1.76
N ASP A 96 -7.81 1.93 1.48
CA ASP A 96 -7.34 2.93 0.53
C ASP A 96 -6.10 3.65 1.04
N ASP A 97 -6.16 4.10 2.29
CA ASP A 97 -5.08 4.84 2.93
C ASP A 97 -3.82 4.00 3.08
N MET A 98 -3.97 2.74 3.49
CA MET A 98 -2.85 1.84 3.71
C MET A 98 -2.27 1.33 2.39
N ALA A 99 -3.09 1.14 1.34
CA ALA A 99 -2.58 0.89 -0.01
C ALA A 99 -1.82 2.10 -0.56
N ALA A 100 -2.32 3.32 -0.35
CA ALA A 100 -1.62 4.54 -0.75
C ALA A 100 -0.28 4.71 -0.02
N LEU A 101 -0.25 4.47 1.30
CA LEU A 101 0.97 4.50 2.09
C LEU A 101 1.97 3.43 1.65
N GLY A 102 1.52 2.18 1.50
CA GLY A 102 2.34 1.07 1.02
C GLY A 102 2.97 1.36 -0.33
N GLY A 103 2.18 1.87 -1.28
CA GLY A 103 2.65 2.16 -2.63
C GLY A 103 3.67 3.29 -2.63
N ALA A 104 3.45 4.32 -1.81
CA ALA A 104 4.40 5.42 -1.66
C ALA A 104 5.73 4.94 -1.05
N VAL A 105 5.69 4.12 0.01
CA VAL A 105 6.89 3.58 0.67
C VAL A 105 7.67 2.67 -0.29
N LEU A 106 6.98 1.74 -0.97
CA LEU A 106 7.60 0.81 -1.92
C LEU A 106 8.22 1.54 -3.12
N GLN A 107 7.51 2.51 -3.72
CA GLN A 107 8.07 3.31 -4.81
C GLN A 107 9.22 4.21 -4.35
N ALA A 108 9.20 4.71 -3.10
CA ALA A 108 10.29 5.52 -2.54
C ALA A 108 11.61 4.74 -2.43
N VAL A 109 11.55 3.42 -2.37
CA VAL A 109 12.72 2.52 -2.40
C VAL A 109 12.86 1.72 -3.71
N GLY A 110 12.15 2.14 -4.76
CA GLY A 110 12.39 1.71 -6.14
C GLY A 110 11.58 0.52 -6.63
N TYR A 111 10.57 0.05 -5.89
CA TYR A 111 9.74 -1.08 -6.32
C TYR A 111 8.63 -0.63 -7.28
N PRO A 112 8.49 -1.27 -8.45
CA PRO A 112 7.31 -1.10 -9.29
C PRO A 112 6.11 -1.76 -8.63
N ILE A 113 4.94 -1.12 -8.77
CA ILE A 113 3.70 -1.57 -8.16
C ILE A 113 2.53 -1.50 -9.14
N MET A 114 1.51 -2.31 -8.90
CA MET A 114 0.18 -2.17 -9.46
C MET A 114 -0.84 -2.10 -8.32
N ILE A 115 -1.94 -1.41 -8.55
CA ILE A 115 -3.10 -1.43 -7.65
C ILE A 115 -4.01 -2.57 -8.10
N LYS A 116 -4.39 -3.45 -7.17
CA LYS A 116 -5.38 -4.50 -7.40
C LYS A 116 -6.63 -4.18 -6.60
N VAL A 117 -7.77 -4.17 -7.29
CA VAL A 117 -9.09 -4.02 -6.66
C VAL A 117 -9.84 -5.32 -6.86
N ILE A 118 -10.49 -5.83 -5.82
CA ILE A 118 -11.16 -7.12 -5.85
C ILE A 118 -12.62 -7.04 -5.42
N GLN A 119 -13.39 -7.98 -5.95
CA GLN A 119 -14.71 -8.35 -5.47
C GLN A 119 -14.63 -9.75 -4.87
N MET A 120 -15.21 -9.92 -3.69
CA MET A 120 -15.24 -11.16 -2.91
C MET A 120 -16.64 -11.75 -2.99
N SER A 121 -16.73 -13.07 -2.85
CA SER A 121 -18.00 -13.77 -2.77
C SER A 121 -18.93 -13.15 -1.71
N GLY A 122 -20.17 -12.84 -2.09
CA GLY A 122 -21.17 -12.23 -1.20
C GLY A 122 -21.15 -10.70 -1.16
N GLN A 123 -20.25 -10.04 -1.90
CA GLN A 123 -20.23 -8.57 -2.04
C GLN A 123 -20.72 -8.17 -3.42
N ALA A 124 -21.57 -7.14 -3.49
CA ALA A 124 -22.13 -6.66 -4.75
C ALA A 124 -21.11 -5.91 -5.60
N ASP A 125 -20.17 -5.21 -4.95
CA ASP A 125 -19.22 -4.31 -5.58
C ASP A 125 -17.75 -4.62 -5.18
N PHE A 126 -16.83 -4.02 -5.93
CA PHE A 126 -15.42 -3.94 -5.59
C PHE A 126 -15.24 -3.17 -4.28
N HIS A 127 -14.81 -3.85 -3.23
CA HIS A 127 -14.78 -3.29 -1.87
C HIS A 127 -13.41 -3.34 -1.21
N HIS A 128 -12.46 -4.10 -1.76
CA HIS A 128 -11.12 -4.21 -1.20
C HIS A 128 -10.05 -3.88 -2.23
N ILE A 129 -9.01 -3.18 -1.77
CA ILE A 129 -7.88 -2.72 -2.57
C ILE A 129 -6.57 -3.06 -1.88
N TYR A 130 -5.59 -3.49 -2.65
CA TYR A 130 -4.22 -3.75 -2.19
C TYR A 130 -3.26 -3.60 -3.36
N LEU A 131 -1.99 -3.90 -3.15
CA LEU A 131 -0.95 -3.72 -4.17
C LEU A 131 -0.42 -5.06 -4.68
N MET A 132 0.05 -5.07 -5.92
CA MET A 132 0.96 -6.07 -6.42
C MET A 132 2.34 -5.45 -6.57
N VAL A 133 3.39 -6.13 -6.12
CA VAL A 133 4.77 -5.64 -6.13
C VAL A 133 5.60 -6.47 -7.08
N GLY A 134 6.29 -5.81 -8.00
CA GLY A 134 7.09 -6.45 -9.04
C GLY A 134 8.50 -6.80 -8.57
N LEU A 135 8.86 -8.08 -8.66
CA LEU A 135 10.14 -8.63 -8.23
C LEU A 135 10.88 -9.34 -9.38
N PRO A 136 12.20 -9.13 -9.54
CA PRO A 136 13.01 -8.08 -8.92
C PRO A 136 12.61 -6.67 -9.41
N PRO A 137 12.91 -5.58 -8.67
CA PRO A 137 12.41 -4.24 -9.00
C PRO A 137 12.79 -3.71 -10.40
N HIS A 138 13.99 -4.05 -10.88
CA HIS A 138 14.53 -3.53 -12.14
C HIS A 138 14.12 -4.33 -13.39
N ASP A 139 13.62 -5.55 -13.21
CA ASP A 139 13.14 -6.44 -14.27
C ASP A 139 12.05 -7.37 -13.68
N PRO A 140 10.84 -6.86 -13.39
CA PRO A 140 9.81 -7.64 -12.70
C PRO A 140 9.41 -8.89 -13.48
N ARG A 141 9.66 -10.06 -12.90
CA ARG A 141 9.25 -11.36 -13.45
C ARG A 141 8.10 -11.99 -12.68
N ASN A 142 7.96 -11.60 -11.41
CA ASN A 142 6.93 -12.07 -10.51
C ASN A 142 6.24 -10.88 -9.86
N TRP A 143 4.92 -10.97 -9.68
CA TRP A 143 4.13 -9.97 -8.98
C TRP A 143 3.54 -10.60 -7.74
N ILE A 144 3.94 -10.12 -6.57
CA ILE A 144 3.47 -10.65 -5.28
C ILE A 144 2.47 -9.70 -4.64
N ALA A 145 1.45 -10.24 -3.96
CA ALA A 145 0.47 -9.42 -3.27
C ALA A 145 1.09 -8.72 -2.04
N PHE A 146 0.71 -7.47 -1.84
CA PHE A 146 1.10 -6.66 -0.71
C PHE A 146 -0.16 -6.03 -0.13
N ASP A 147 -0.62 -6.60 0.98
CA ASP A 147 -1.78 -6.16 1.71
C ASP A 147 -1.45 -5.94 3.19
N PRO A 148 -1.18 -4.69 3.60
CA PRO A 148 -0.91 -4.35 4.98
C PRO A 148 -2.19 -4.27 5.84
N THR A 149 -3.38 -4.52 5.29
CA THR A 149 -4.66 -4.39 6.02
C THR A 149 -5.20 -5.70 6.54
N GLN A 150 -4.76 -6.83 5.96
CA GLN A 150 -5.19 -8.18 6.30
C GLN A 150 -4.13 -8.91 7.11
N ASP A 151 -4.55 -9.83 7.98
CA ASP A 151 -3.64 -10.74 8.69
C ASP A 151 -3.25 -11.95 7.82
N ILE A 152 -2.70 -11.66 6.64
CA ILE A 152 -2.13 -12.64 5.72
C ILE A 152 -0.67 -12.28 5.42
N ALA A 153 0.11 -13.30 5.05
CA ALA A 153 1.50 -13.14 4.67
C ALA A 153 1.61 -12.28 3.39
N VAL A 154 2.69 -11.48 3.29
CA VAL A 154 3.06 -10.85 2.02
C VAL A 154 3.25 -11.94 0.96
N GLY A 155 2.69 -11.72 -0.22
CA GLY A 155 2.63 -12.66 -1.32
C GLY A 155 1.37 -13.53 -1.36
N ALA A 156 0.59 -13.59 -0.28
CA ALA A 156 -0.70 -14.28 -0.27
C ALA A 156 -1.85 -13.33 -0.65
N GLU A 157 -2.88 -13.88 -1.29
CA GLU A 157 -4.11 -13.16 -1.63
C GLU A 157 -5.27 -13.61 -0.73
N PRO A 158 -6.27 -12.73 -0.47
CA PRO A 158 -7.50 -13.12 0.19
C PRO A 158 -8.20 -14.28 -0.52
N ALA A 159 -8.75 -15.24 0.24
CA ALA A 159 -9.52 -16.34 -0.32
C ALA A 159 -10.94 -15.90 -0.73
N GLY A 160 -11.47 -16.45 -1.83
CA GLY A 160 -12.85 -16.16 -2.25
C GLY A 160 -13.02 -14.92 -3.13
N ILE A 161 -11.95 -14.47 -3.78
CA ILE A 161 -11.99 -13.48 -4.86
C ILE A 161 -12.79 -14.07 -6.03
N ILE A 162 -13.82 -13.33 -6.49
CA ILE A 162 -14.66 -13.73 -7.63
C ILE A 162 -14.45 -12.83 -8.86
N ASP A 163 -13.96 -11.61 -8.66
CA ASP A 163 -13.54 -10.70 -9.74
C ASP A 163 -12.38 -9.81 -9.26
N SER A 164 -11.52 -9.39 -10.18
CA SER A 164 -10.40 -8.50 -9.87
C SER A 164 -10.02 -7.63 -11.06
N ARG A 165 -9.55 -6.42 -10.76
CA ARG A 165 -8.99 -5.48 -11.73
C ARG A 165 -7.60 -5.05 -11.28
N LEU A 166 -6.70 -4.91 -12.26
CA LEU A 166 -5.32 -4.50 -12.06
C LEU A 166 -5.05 -3.18 -12.78
N TYR A 167 -4.36 -2.28 -12.09
CA TYR A 167 -4.08 -0.93 -12.57
C TYR A 167 -2.60 -0.60 -12.37
N GLU A 168 -1.92 -0.21 -13.45
CA GLU A 168 -0.54 0.28 -13.38
C GLU A 168 -0.49 1.65 -12.71
N VAL A 169 0.49 1.84 -11.82
CA VAL A 169 0.79 3.16 -11.25
C VAL A 169 1.99 3.74 -11.99
N LYS A 170 1.71 4.56 -13.00
CA LYS A 170 2.71 5.27 -13.83
C LYS A 170 3.27 6.49 -13.11
#